data_AF-A0AAD0DEU6-F1
#
_entry.id   AF-A0AAD0DEU6-F1
#
_cell.length_a   1.000
_cell.length_b   1.000
_cell.length_c   1.000
_cell.angle_alpha   90.00
_cell.angle_beta   90.00
_cell.angle_gamma   90.00
#
_symmetry.space_group_name_H-M   'P 1'
#
loop_
_entity.id
_entity.type
_entity.pdbx_description
1 polymer ?
#
loop_
_entity_poly.entity_id
_entity_poly.type
_entity_poly.pdbx_seq_one_letter_code
_entity_poly.pdbx_strand_id
1 'polypeptide(L)'
;MRPRFLATTHLQRNRHVTLTLNASGLPLQDLIVGASVYFPPLFKAVMLGFILWLVTHRLLRDWIYSGEIWHPMLMDLSLFVLAVCLGLVLLIVW
;
A
#
# COMPACT_ATOMS: atom_id res chain seq x y z
N MET A 1 -39.38 4.88 51.73
CA MET A 1 -38.64 5.94 51.01
C MET A 1 -37.49 5.32 50.23
N ARG A 2 -37.27 5.78 48.98
CA ARG A 2 -36.54 5.11 47.88
C ARG A 2 -35.06 4.77 48.15
N PRO A 3 -34.53 3.73 47.46
CA PRO A 3 -33.11 3.38 47.40
C PRO A 3 -32.38 4.20 46.32
N ARG A 4 -31.09 4.49 46.50
CA ARG A 4 -30.25 5.08 45.43
C ARG A 4 -28.77 4.73 45.61
N PHE A 5 -28.24 4.03 44.60
CA PHE A 5 -26.85 4.05 44.15
C PHE A 5 -25.77 3.35 45.00
N LEU A 6 -25.56 2.07 44.74
CA LEU A 6 -24.22 1.45 44.69
C LEU A 6 -24.25 0.33 43.62
N ALA A 7 -24.68 0.72 42.42
CA ALA A 7 -24.67 -0.09 41.21
C ALA A 7 -23.32 0.08 40.49
N THR A 8 -22.23 -0.40 41.08
CA THR A 8 -20.90 -0.34 40.44
C THR A 8 -20.12 -1.64 40.60
N THR A 9 -20.82 -2.78 40.62
CA THR A 9 -20.25 -4.12 40.41
C THR A 9 -20.15 -4.51 38.93
N HIS A 10 -20.37 -3.58 37.98
CA HIS A 10 -20.56 -3.92 36.56
C HIS A 10 -19.57 -3.29 35.55
N LEU A 11 -18.56 -2.55 36.00
CA LEU A 11 -17.59 -1.90 35.09
C LEU A 11 -16.15 -2.46 35.17
N GLN A 12 -15.92 -3.54 35.93
CA GLN A 12 -14.66 -4.32 35.82
C GLN A 12 -14.70 -5.39 34.71
N ARG A 13 -15.84 -5.61 34.05
CA ARG A 13 -15.98 -6.57 32.94
C ARG A 13 -15.54 -6.01 31.59
N ASN A 14 -15.35 -4.68 31.46
CA ASN A 14 -14.98 -4.10 30.17
C ASN A 14 -13.46 -4.04 29.92
N ARG A 15 -12.71 -5.03 30.40
CA ARG A 15 -11.28 -5.22 30.10
C ARG A 15 -11.05 -5.79 28.69
N HIS A 16 -12.09 -5.90 27.87
CA HIS A 16 -12.02 -6.40 26.49
C HIS A 16 -12.26 -5.32 25.41
N VAL A 17 -12.59 -4.07 25.78
CA VAL A 17 -12.81 -2.99 24.79
C VAL A 17 -11.80 -1.84 24.93
N THR A 18 -10.98 -1.83 25.99
CA THR A 18 -9.81 -0.92 26.09
C THR A 18 -8.61 -1.39 25.25
N LEU A 19 -8.88 -2.11 24.14
CA LEU A 19 -7.97 -2.18 22.99
C LEU A 19 -8.39 -1.15 21.92
N THR A 20 -9.21 -0.16 22.26
CA THR A 20 -9.18 1.12 21.56
C THR A 20 -7.83 1.78 21.85
N LEU A 21 -6.82 1.30 21.12
CA LEU A 21 -5.72 2.06 20.53
C LEU A 21 -5.60 3.48 21.12
N ASN A 22 -5.15 3.60 22.37
CA ASN A 22 -4.51 4.82 22.85
C ASN A 22 -3.12 4.87 22.21
N ALA A 23 -3.11 4.96 20.87
CA ALA A 23 -1.94 4.86 20.02
C ALA A 23 -1.45 6.25 19.57
N SER A 24 -1.76 7.27 20.37
CA SER A 24 -1.20 8.62 20.36
C SER A 24 0.31 8.70 20.68
N GLY A 25 1.04 7.58 20.56
CA GLY A 25 2.49 7.52 20.80
C GLY A 25 3.17 6.20 20.43
N LEU A 26 2.51 5.31 19.67
CA LEU A 26 3.17 4.11 19.13
C LEU A 26 3.76 4.42 17.76
N PRO A 27 5.02 4.06 17.48
CA PRO A 27 5.63 4.22 16.16
C PRO A 27 4.85 3.47 15.06
N LEU A 28 4.04 2.47 15.43
CA LEU A 28 3.13 1.79 14.51
C LEU A 28 2.00 2.70 14.00
N GLN A 29 1.44 3.60 14.80
CA GLN A 29 0.37 4.48 14.32
C GLN A 29 0.92 5.53 13.36
N ASP A 30 2.09 6.11 13.66
CA ASP A 30 2.77 7.02 12.74
C ASP A 30 3.20 6.30 11.45
N LEU A 31 3.62 5.03 11.53
CA LEU A 31 3.95 4.21 10.36
C LEU A 31 2.70 3.89 9.52
N ILE A 32 1.57 3.59 10.16
CA ILE A 32 0.28 3.33 9.48
C ILE A 32 -0.27 4.61 8.85
N VAL A 33 -0.20 5.75 9.55
CA VAL A 33 -0.61 7.04 9.02
C VAL A 33 0.29 7.44 7.85
N GLY A 34 1.62 7.35 8.01
CA GLY A 34 2.57 7.57 6.94
C GLY A 34 2.30 6.67 5.73
N ALA A 35 2.14 5.36 5.94
CA ALA A 35 1.79 4.42 4.88
C ALA A 35 0.48 4.83 4.20
N SER A 36 -0.55 5.21 4.93
CA SER A 36 -1.84 5.64 4.37
C SER A 36 -1.79 6.98 3.62
N VAL A 37 -0.83 7.86 3.92
CA VAL A 37 -0.61 9.11 3.19
C VAL A 37 0.18 8.88 1.90
N TYR A 38 1.16 7.96 1.93
CA TYR A 38 1.94 7.62 0.75
C TYR A 38 1.23 6.64 -0.19
N PHE A 39 0.35 5.78 0.31
CA PHE A 39 -0.36 4.79 -0.48
C PHE A 39 -1.24 5.38 -1.61
N PRO A 40 -2.03 6.46 -1.39
CA PRO A 40 -2.80 7.09 -2.46
C PRO A 40 -1.96 7.59 -3.65
N PRO A 41 -0.86 8.34 -3.45
CA PRO A 41 0.03 8.74 -4.54
C PRO A 41 0.82 7.57 -5.15
N LEU A 42 1.33 6.63 -4.35
CA LEU A 42 2.01 5.43 -4.85
C LEU A 42 1.12 4.61 -5.77
N PHE A 43 -0.14 4.42 -5.39
CA PHE A 43 -1.09 3.68 -6.21
C PHE A 43 -1.31 4.37 -7.57
N LYS A 44 -1.38 5.70 -7.60
CA LYS A 44 -1.44 6.48 -8.86
C LYS A 44 -0.20 6.27 -9.72
N ALA A 45 0.99 6.28 -9.11
CA ALA A 45 2.24 6.04 -9.82
C ALA A 45 2.33 4.62 -10.40
N VAL A 46 1.90 3.60 -9.64
CA VAL A 46 1.85 2.21 -10.12
C VAL A 46 0.85 2.05 -11.26
N MET A 47 -0.33 2.68 -11.18
CA MET A 47 -1.30 2.66 -12.27
C MET A 47 -0.74 3.32 -13.55
N LEU A 48 -0.04 4.45 -13.42
CA LEU A 48 0.64 5.10 -14.55
C LEU A 48 1.77 4.22 -15.13
N GLY A 49 2.60 3.65 -14.26
CA GLY A 49 3.66 2.73 -14.65
C GLY A 49 3.11 1.48 -15.35
N PHE A 50 1.96 0.97 -14.90
CA PHE A 50 1.29 -0.17 -15.53
C PHE A 50 0.80 0.17 -16.95
N ILE A 51 0.25 1.36 -17.17
CA ILE A 51 -0.15 1.82 -18.52
C ILE A 51 1.07 1.94 -19.44
N LEU A 52 2.17 2.56 -18.95
CA LEU A 52 3.42 2.68 -19.71
C LEU A 52 4.04 1.32 -20.03
N TRP A 53 3.98 0.39 -19.08
CA TRP A 53 4.44 -0.97 -19.25
C TRP A 53 3.61 -1.70 -20.31
N LEU A 54 2.28 -1.58 -20.34
CA LEU A 54 1.45 -2.21 -21.37
C LEU A 54 1.86 -1.79 -22.79
N VAL A 55 2.20 -0.52 -23.01
CA VAL A 55 2.68 -0.03 -24.30
C VAL A 55 4.05 -0.63 -24.64
N THR A 56 4.99 -0.57 -23.69
CA THR A 56 6.34 -1.11 -23.85
C THR A 56 6.32 -2.62 -24.10
N HIS A 57 5.51 -3.36 -23.34
CA HIS A 57 5.36 -4.81 -23.43
C HIS A 57 4.80 -5.23 -24.79
N ARG A 58 3.83 -4.49 -25.36
CA ARG A 58 3.34 -4.80 -26.72
C ARG A 58 4.44 -4.66 -27.77
N LEU A 59 5.32 -3.69 -27.63
CA LEU A 59 6.39 -3.42 -28.60
C LEU A 59 7.56 -4.42 -28.46
N LEU A 60 7.92 -4.75 -27.23
CA LEU A 60 9.03 -5.68 -26.94
C LEU A 60 8.62 -7.15 -27.05
N ARG A 61 7.31 -7.45 -27.12
CA ARG A 61 6.79 -8.81 -27.34
C ARG A 61 7.38 -9.45 -28.58
N ASP A 62 7.41 -8.74 -29.70
CA ASP A 62 7.88 -9.35 -30.96
C ASP A 62 9.38 -9.65 -30.91
N TRP A 63 10.13 -8.88 -30.12
CA TRP A 63 11.57 -9.09 -29.86
C TRP A 63 11.84 -10.20 -28.85
N ILE A 64 11.07 -10.26 -27.75
CA ILE A 64 11.26 -11.23 -26.66
C ILE A 64 11.02 -12.66 -27.13
N TYR A 65 10.13 -12.84 -28.11
CA TYR A 65 9.78 -14.12 -28.71
C TYR A 65 10.60 -14.45 -29.96
N SER A 66 11.61 -13.63 -30.32
CA SER A 66 12.52 -13.87 -31.45
C SER A 66 13.46 -15.07 -31.24
N GLY A 67 13.41 -15.76 -30.09
CA GLY A 67 14.21 -16.97 -29.80
C GLY A 67 15.59 -16.71 -29.19
N GLU A 68 16.04 -15.45 -29.14
CA GLU A 68 17.38 -15.05 -28.64
C GLU A 68 17.44 -14.80 -27.11
N ILE A 69 16.28 -14.68 -26.43
CA ILE A 69 16.20 -14.37 -25.00
C ILE A 69 15.83 -15.63 -24.19
N TRP A 70 16.69 -16.02 -23.25
CA TRP A 70 16.55 -17.25 -22.43
C TRP A 70 15.48 -17.14 -21.31
N HIS A 71 15.24 -15.95 -20.75
CA HIS A 71 14.26 -15.74 -19.68
C HIS A 71 13.30 -14.57 -19.98
N PRO A 72 12.27 -14.78 -20.82
CA PRO A 72 11.31 -13.75 -21.20
C PRO A 72 10.55 -13.16 -20.00
N MET A 73 10.26 -13.97 -18.97
CA MET A 73 9.58 -13.53 -17.74
C MET A 73 10.43 -12.58 -16.88
N LEU A 74 11.76 -12.79 -16.80
CA LEU A 74 12.62 -11.91 -15.99
C LEU A 74 12.79 -10.53 -16.62
N MET A 75 12.91 -10.48 -17.95
CA MET A 75 13.04 -9.20 -18.66
C MET A 75 11.75 -8.40 -18.60
N ASP A 76 10.59 -9.06 -18.67
CA ASP A 76 9.31 -8.40 -18.56
C ASP A 76 9.06 -7.80 -17.17
N LEU A 77 9.46 -8.52 -16.10
CA LEU A 77 9.40 -8.04 -14.73
C LEU A 77 10.29 -6.80 -14.50
N SER A 78 11.52 -6.79 -15.05
CA SER A 78 12.41 -5.63 -14.89
C SER A 78 11.89 -4.40 -15.64
N LEU A 79 11.33 -4.58 -16.84
CA LEU A 79 10.65 -3.50 -17.58
C LEU A 79 9.45 -2.96 -16.82
N PHE A 80 8.68 -3.84 -16.16
CA PHE A 80 7.58 -3.44 -15.30
C PHE A 80 8.07 -2.57 -14.13
N VAL A 81 9.12 -3.01 -13.42
CA VAL A 81 9.69 -2.25 -12.30
C VAL A 81 10.25 -0.89 -12.76
N LEU A 82 10.92 -0.83 -13.92
CA LEU A 82 11.40 0.43 -14.49
C LEU A 82 10.26 1.40 -14.84
N ALA A 83 9.16 0.88 -15.41
CA ALA A 83 7.98 1.69 -15.73
C ALA A 83 7.30 2.24 -14.46
N VAL A 84 7.21 1.43 -13.40
CA VAL A 84 6.72 1.87 -12.08
C VAL A 84 7.65 2.94 -11.48
N CYS A 85 8.96 2.76 -11.60
CA CYS A 85 9.95 3.74 -11.13
C CYS A 85 9.83 5.08 -11.87
N LEU A 86 9.66 5.04 -13.20
CA LEU A 86 9.37 6.24 -14.00
C LEU A 86 8.05 6.90 -13.61
N GLY A 87 6.99 6.12 -13.39
CA GLY A 87 5.71 6.64 -12.90
C GLY A 87 5.82 7.32 -11.54
N LEU A 88 6.70 6.80 -10.67
CA LEU A 88 6.97 7.36 -9.36
C LEU A 88 7.77 8.67 -9.45
N VAL A 89 8.80 8.73 -10.30
CA VAL A 89 9.57 9.95 -10.58
C VAL A 89 8.67 11.04 -11.14
N LEU A 90 7.82 10.69 -12.10
CA LEU A 90 6.89 11.64 -12.72
C LEU A 90 5.90 12.22 -11.69
N LEU A 91 5.46 11.41 -10.74
CA LEU A 91 4.60 11.82 -9.64
C LEU A 91 5.34 12.62 -8.54
N ILE A 92 6.67 12.46 -8.42
CA ILE A 92 7.50 13.31 -7.54
C ILE A 92 7.76 14.68 -8.19
N VAL A 93 7.93 14.72 -9.51
CA VAL A 93 8.28 15.93 -10.27
C VAL A 93 7.08 16.88 -10.44
N TRP A 94 5.86 16.35 -10.45
CA TRP A 94 4.62 17.07 -10.71
C TRP A 94 3.79 17.27 -9.44
#